data_AF-A0A067M3A8-F1
#
_entry.id   AF-A0A067M3A8-F1
#
_cell.length_a   1.000
_cell.length_b   1.000
_cell.length_c   1.000
_cell.angle_alpha   90.00
_cell.angle_beta   90.00
_cell.angle_gamma   90.00
#
_symmetry.space_group_name_H-M   'P 1'
#
loop_
_entity.id
_entity.type
_entity.pdbx_description
1 polymer ?
#
loop_
_entity_poly.entity_id
_entity_poly.type
_entity_poly.pdbx_seq_one_letter_code
_entity_poly.pdbx_strand_id
1 'polypeptide(L)'
;MWATIVHGSMQDGQRGVTLRDLSELASRPLSLGSGCMLLYHRLTVHSGAGRDKRREYDTRRWSIYLIGFIATCVLTSILPFFLARIIGIDIRDVRQGKNWSQISVIGDLSATDIANAEAEKPFIEDWIRTWTLHSVSSSLNLPHAISFPWGSDKVFFSEAYKSQLVKNGSGFGTFVDIDEIKNKTGSSSVESASDDEMGSVLRWPRWGVRVRCASLPNPQTNIVMASPSGSDYAYIPRTVISSLFTSLSMPVPPELTVPFSNASLEAGDSPPAGMNTSQIAYVAPFPIDGVGFSFKSEPLLEIGEDGSGWVQLEVIMVRLNTSLTPQGVYSAYFTNSTVRLGYDVAVCVEIVEPYVLDVYNGTYGVPNSLSILEKSNTVLGKALTGVKGKEKPAPNLVFALNSTGKGDAWVVAHDNSRNVMLKDNGRDKPYVPSPTAVSFTNGTGPEGYTKLDPARVANVLAESDASNLLPYLVGTEPILAHQYLDRTVAYTQIDPWILLAFIGIVLVFGVLGTMFVPTLPLGLPRRNFGTASFVMLRGEGLPPRKVDASWEGEELEDLEQRLGNSRLRFGV
;
A
#
# COMPACT_ATOMS: atom_id res chain seq x y z
N MET A 1 56.05 -24.13 22.80
CA MET A 1 56.50 -25.53 22.72
C MET A 1 58.03 -25.66 22.82
N TRP A 2 58.85 -25.09 21.92
CA TRP A 2 60.32 -25.13 22.02
C TRP A 2 60.91 -24.73 23.39
N ALA A 3 60.41 -23.64 23.99
CA ALA A 3 60.86 -23.22 25.32
C ALA A 3 60.59 -24.27 26.40
N THR A 4 59.50 -25.03 26.30
CA THR A 4 59.17 -26.11 27.23
C THR A 4 60.16 -27.28 27.11
N ILE A 5 60.63 -27.57 25.89
CA ILE A 5 61.65 -28.60 25.64
C ILE A 5 62.99 -28.18 26.25
N VAL A 6 63.41 -26.93 26.05
CA VAL A 6 64.64 -26.40 26.65
C VAL A 6 64.56 -26.43 28.17
N HIS A 7 63.44 -25.98 28.76
CA HIS A 7 63.26 -25.97 30.21
C HIS A 7 63.21 -27.38 30.82
N GLY A 8 62.58 -28.33 30.14
CA GLY A 8 62.56 -29.74 30.57
C GLY A 8 63.90 -30.46 30.45
N SER A 9 64.83 -29.91 29.66
CA SER A 9 66.16 -30.52 29.42
C SER A 9 67.24 -30.03 30.39
N MET A 10 67.03 -28.89 31.05
CA MET A 10 68.03 -28.19 31.86
C MET A 10 67.95 -28.48 33.37
N GLN A 11 67.00 -29.29 33.83
CA GLN A 11 66.85 -29.61 35.26
C GLN A 11 67.61 -30.88 35.63
N ASP A 12 68.46 -30.81 36.67
CA ASP A 12 69.16 -31.98 37.20
C ASP A 12 68.17 -33.06 37.68
N GLY A 13 68.34 -34.28 37.15
CA GLY A 13 67.61 -35.47 37.57
C GLY A 13 66.25 -35.72 36.90
N GLN A 14 65.75 -34.86 36.00
CA GLN A 14 64.54 -35.15 35.18
C GLN A 14 64.82 -35.12 33.66
N ARG A 15 64.33 -36.14 32.95
CA ARG A 15 64.83 -36.57 31.62
C ARG A 15 64.13 -35.94 30.38
N GLY A 16 63.81 -34.65 30.29
CA GLY A 16 63.25 -34.06 29.05
C GLY A 16 61.75 -34.31 28.80
N VAL A 17 61.24 -33.92 27.62
CA VAL A 17 59.80 -33.96 27.25
C VAL A 17 59.50 -35.19 26.39
N THR A 18 58.41 -35.90 26.64
CA THR A 18 57.99 -37.09 25.86
C THR A 18 57.60 -36.72 24.42
N LEU A 19 57.93 -37.61 23.47
CA LEU A 19 57.59 -37.44 22.06
C LEU A 19 56.07 -37.43 21.84
N ARG A 20 55.32 -38.22 22.62
CA ARG A 20 53.85 -38.27 22.59
C ARG A 20 53.22 -36.91 22.92
N ASP A 21 53.63 -36.28 24.02
CA ASP A 21 53.13 -34.96 24.42
C ASP A 21 53.46 -33.89 23.36
N LEU A 22 54.59 -34.02 22.68
CA LEU A 22 54.98 -33.11 21.60
C LEU A 22 54.20 -33.37 20.32
N SER A 23 53.94 -34.64 19.97
CA SER A 23 53.12 -35.04 18.82
C SER A 23 51.70 -34.50 18.96
N GLU A 24 51.09 -34.69 20.14
CA GLU A 24 49.73 -34.23 20.42
C GLU A 24 49.60 -32.71 20.28
N LEU A 25 50.59 -31.95 20.79
CA LEU A 25 50.62 -30.50 20.65
C LEU A 25 50.98 -30.02 19.24
N ALA A 26 51.74 -30.81 18.47
CA ALA A 26 52.20 -30.48 17.12
C ALA A 26 51.15 -30.77 16.04
N SER A 27 50.20 -31.66 16.33
CA SER A 27 49.10 -32.00 15.41
C SER A 27 48.21 -30.80 15.07
N ARG A 28 48.00 -29.86 16.02
CA ARG A 28 47.17 -28.64 15.85
C ARG A 28 47.79 -27.42 16.54
N PRO A 29 48.94 -26.92 16.08
CA PRO A 29 49.76 -25.97 16.83
C PRO A 29 49.11 -24.58 16.99
N LEU A 30 48.10 -24.25 16.18
CA LEU A 30 47.35 -23.00 16.21
C LEU A 30 46.00 -23.12 16.94
N SER A 31 45.67 -24.28 17.52
CA SER A 31 44.40 -24.49 18.20
C SER A 31 44.41 -23.98 19.64
N LEU A 32 43.24 -23.52 20.11
CA LEU A 32 43.03 -23.14 21.51
C LEU A 32 43.32 -24.32 22.45
N GLY A 33 42.91 -25.53 22.06
CA GLY A 33 43.13 -26.76 22.82
C GLY A 33 44.60 -27.05 23.06
N SER A 34 45.44 -26.99 22.02
CA SER A 34 46.89 -27.19 22.16
C SER A 34 47.55 -26.10 22.99
N GLY A 35 47.07 -24.86 22.92
CA GLY A 35 47.53 -23.77 23.80
C GLY A 35 47.24 -24.02 25.28
N CYS A 36 45.99 -24.39 25.60
CA CYS A 36 45.55 -24.72 26.96
C CYS A 36 46.26 -25.96 27.52
N MET A 37 46.40 -27.00 26.71
CA MET A 37 47.11 -28.23 27.09
C MET A 37 48.59 -27.96 27.36
N LEU A 38 49.25 -27.16 26.51
CA LEU A 38 50.64 -26.74 26.74
C LEU A 38 50.79 -25.90 28.02
N LEU A 39 49.82 -25.04 28.35
CA LEU A 39 49.81 -24.30 29.60
C LEU A 39 49.63 -25.22 30.81
N TYR A 40 48.68 -26.16 30.73
CA TYR A 40 48.43 -27.17 31.76
C TYR A 40 49.68 -28.03 31.99
N HIS A 41 50.24 -28.63 30.94
CA HIS A 41 51.46 -29.43 31.01
C HIS A 41 52.63 -28.65 31.60
N ARG A 42 52.71 -27.34 31.36
CA ARG A 42 53.76 -26.50 31.94
C ARG A 42 53.56 -26.22 33.42
N LEU A 43 52.33 -26.13 33.89
CA LEU A 43 52.00 -25.79 35.27
C LEU A 43 51.99 -27.03 36.19
N THR A 44 51.57 -28.19 35.68
CA THR A 44 51.36 -29.39 36.50
C THR A 44 52.34 -30.52 36.22
N VAL A 45 52.70 -30.76 34.96
CA VAL A 45 53.49 -31.96 34.56
C VAL A 45 54.99 -31.67 34.49
N HIS A 46 55.38 -30.53 33.91
CA HIS A 46 56.78 -30.20 33.64
C HIS A 46 57.39 -29.37 34.77
N SER A 47 57.86 -30.03 35.82
CA SER A 47 58.42 -29.36 37.01
C SER A 47 59.66 -28.47 36.71
N GLY A 48 60.37 -28.70 35.60
CA GLY A 48 61.50 -27.89 35.13
C GLY A 48 61.10 -26.57 34.46
N ALA A 49 59.83 -26.42 34.10
CA ALA A 49 59.30 -25.17 33.57
C ALA A 49 58.89 -24.17 34.68
N GLY A 50 59.00 -24.56 35.96
CA GLY A 50 58.74 -23.72 37.12
C GLY A 50 59.69 -22.52 37.21
N ARG A 51 59.22 -21.39 37.76
CA ARG A 51 59.97 -20.13 37.77
C ARG A 51 61.26 -20.23 38.59
N ASP A 52 61.22 -20.93 39.72
CA ASP A 52 62.33 -20.98 40.66
C ASP A 52 63.53 -21.73 40.10
N LYS A 53 63.29 -22.73 39.24
CA LYS A 53 64.34 -23.57 38.63
C LYS A 53 64.96 -22.97 37.37
N ARG A 54 64.24 -22.09 36.67
CA ARG A 54 64.72 -21.50 35.39
C ARG A 54 65.33 -20.11 35.54
N ARG A 55 65.23 -19.50 36.73
CA ARG A 55 65.62 -18.10 36.97
C ARG A 55 67.08 -17.82 36.60
N GLU A 56 67.94 -18.84 36.69
CA GLU A 56 69.39 -18.73 36.43
C GLU A 56 69.73 -18.49 34.95
N TYR A 57 68.94 -19.02 34.01
CA TYR A 57 69.23 -18.92 32.57
C TYR A 57 68.08 -18.32 31.74
N ASP A 58 66.88 -18.17 32.32
CA ASP A 58 65.73 -17.55 31.64
C ASP A 58 64.81 -16.81 32.62
N THR A 59 64.85 -15.49 32.58
CA THR A 59 64.05 -14.60 33.44
C THR A 59 62.62 -14.39 32.93
N ARG A 60 62.28 -14.87 31.72
CA ARG A 60 61.01 -14.55 31.05
C ARG A 60 59.83 -15.33 31.61
N ARG A 61 58.65 -14.71 31.61
CA ARG A 61 57.41 -15.31 32.11
C ARG A 61 56.64 -15.99 30.99
N TRP A 62 57.10 -17.16 30.59
CA TRP A 62 56.50 -17.89 29.48
C TRP A 62 55.04 -18.33 29.61
N SER A 63 54.55 -18.54 30.84
CA SER A 63 53.12 -18.80 31.06
C SER A 63 52.27 -17.58 30.66
N ILE A 64 52.78 -16.35 30.79
CA ILE A 64 52.08 -15.13 30.35
C ILE A 64 52.01 -15.06 28.82
N TYR A 65 53.08 -15.43 28.12
CA TYR A 65 53.06 -15.49 26.64
C TYR A 65 52.08 -16.56 26.13
N LEU A 66 51.95 -17.69 26.83
CA LEU A 66 50.95 -18.72 26.51
C LEU A 66 49.52 -18.24 26.79
N ILE A 67 49.29 -17.56 27.92
CA ILE A 67 47.99 -16.94 28.21
C ILE A 67 47.65 -15.87 27.16
N GLY A 68 48.63 -15.08 26.72
CA GLY A 68 48.47 -14.12 25.63
C GLY A 68 48.07 -14.78 24.32
N PHE A 69 48.74 -15.88 23.93
CA PHE A 69 48.38 -16.66 22.74
C PHE A 69 46.95 -17.22 22.83
N ILE A 70 46.58 -17.82 23.96
CA ILE A 70 45.22 -18.33 24.21
C ILE A 70 44.20 -17.18 24.10
N ALA A 71 44.49 -16.02 24.68
CA ALA A 71 43.63 -14.85 24.60
C ALA A 71 43.47 -14.34 23.15
N THR A 72 44.54 -14.35 22.34
CA THR A 72 44.45 -14.01 20.91
C THR A 72 43.58 -15.01 20.16
N CYS A 73 43.73 -16.31 20.39
CA CYS A 73 42.87 -17.33 19.79
C CYS A 73 41.40 -17.12 20.15
N VAL A 74 41.10 -16.88 21.43
CA VAL A 74 39.73 -16.57 21.89
C VAL A 74 39.20 -15.30 21.21
N LEU A 75 39.99 -14.22 21.18
CA LEU A 75 39.59 -12.97 20.54
C LEU A 75 39.25 -13.22 19.06
N THR A 76 40.11 -13.93 18.32
CA THR A 76 39.87 -14.25 16.91
C THR A 76 38.60 -15.06 16.68
N SER A 77 38.27 -15.97 17.61
CA SER A 77 37.04 -16.77 17.53
C SER A 77 35.77 -15.94 17.80
N ILE A 78 35.86 -14.86 18.58
CA ILE A 78 34.70 -14.00 18.90
C ILE A 78 34.52 -12.86 17.87
N LEU A 79 35.54 -12.56 17.04
CA LEU A 79 35.45 -11.51 16.00
C LEU A 79 34.19 -11.61 15.12
N PRO A 80 33.81 -12.78 14.56
CA PRO A 80 32.63 -12.88 13.71
C PRO A 80 31.33 -12.57 14.46
N PHE A 81 31.26 -12.93 15.75
CA PHE A 81 30.10 -12.67 16.60
C PHE A 81 29.91 -11.17 16.84
N PHE A 82 30.98 -10.45 17.15
CA PHE A 82 30.90 -9.00 17.33
C PHE A 82 30.57 -8.27 16.01
N LEU A 83 31.19 -8.68 14.89
CA LEU A 83 30.87 -8.10 13.58
C LEU A 83 29.39 -8.30 13.21
N ALA A 84 28.83 -9.49 13.45
CA ALA A 84 27.42 -9.76 13.21
C ALA A 84 26.47 -8.95 14.11
N ARG A 85 26.94 -8.46 15.27
CA ARG A 85 26.14 -7.65 16.20
C ARG A 85 26.29 -6.14 15.99
N ILE A 86 27.41 -5.70 15.44
CA ILE A 86 27.67 -4.29 15.08
C ILE A 86 26.88 -3.89 13.83
N ILE A 87 26.69 -4.84 12.91
CA ILE A 87 25.95 -4.64 11.67
C ILE A 87 24.49 -4.97 11.93
N GLY A 88 23.67 -3.94 12.14
CA GLY A 88 22.22 -4.08 12.19
C GLY A 88 21.67 -4.11 10.77
N ILE A 89 21.02 -5.20 10.38
CA ILE A 89 20.28 -5.29 9.12
C ILE A 89 18.80 -5.18 9.47
N ASP A 90 18.18 -4.08 9.10
CA ASP A 90 16.74 -3.89 9.19
C ASP A 90 16.13 -4.15 7.81
N ILE A 91 15.04 -4.90 7.76
CA ILE A 91 14.35 -5.27 6.53
C ILE A 91 13.03 -4.51 6.54
N ARG A 92 12.78 -3.73 5.49
CA ARG A 92 11.51 -3.00 5.33
C ARG A 92 10.96 -3.20 3.94
N ASP A 93 9.65 -3.40 3.87
CA ASP A 93 8.93 -3.36 2.61
C ASP A 93 8.64 -1.91 2.23
N VAL A 94 9.06 -1.54 1.03
CA VAL A 94 8.90 -0.19 0.49
C VAL A 94 8.16 -0.29 -0.83
N ARG A 95 7.12 0.53 -0.97
CA ARG A 95 6.36 0.67 -2.21
C ARG A 95 7.30 1.10 -3.34
N GLN A 96 7.19 0.45 -4.49
CA GLN A 96 7.90 0.85 -5.70
C GLN A 96 6.92 1.18 -6.82
N GLY A 97 7.33 2.07 -7.73
CA GLY A 97 6.53 2.46 -8.91
C GLY A 97 7.24 2.18 -10.24
N LYS A 98 8.24 1.30 -10.24
CA LYS A 98 9.13 1.09 -11.40
C LYS A 98 8.85 -0.22 -12.13
N ASN A 99 8.93 -1.34 -11.43
CA ASN A 99 8.69 -2.66 -12.01
C ASN A 99 7.22 -3.02 -11.80
N TRP A 100 6.55 -3.36 -12.89
CA TRP A 100 5.14 -3.74 -12.88
C TRP A 100 4.89 -4.98 -13.73
N SER A 101 3.78 -5.65 -13.43
CA SER A 101 3.20 -6.74 -14.22
C SER A 101 1.76 -6.38 -14.59
N GLN A 102 1.26 -6.90 -15.71
CA GLN A 102 -0.15 -6.78 -16.06
C GLN A 102 -0.96 -7.81 -15.27
N ILE A 103 -2.02 -7.36 -14.64
CA ILE A 103 -3.02 -8.22 -14.02
C ILE A 103 -4.44 -7.81 -14.47
N SER A 104 -5.41 -8.66 -14.19
CA SER A 104 -6.83 -8.37 -14.39
C SER A 104 -7.47 -7.98 -13.06
N VAL A 105 -8.25 -6.90 -13.06
CA VAL A 105 -9.09 -6.47 -11.94
C VAL A 105 -10.52 -6.34 -12.46
N ILE A 106 -11.53 -6.65 -11.64
CA ILE A 106 -12.92 -6.42 -12.04
C ILE A 106 -13.20 -4.92 -11.96
N GLY A 107 -13.53 -4.31 -13.09
CA GLY A 107 -13.63 -2.85 -13.19
C GLY A 107 -14.64 -2.35 -14.20
N ASP A 108 -15.29 -3.24 -14.95
CA ASP A 108 -16.25 -2.84 -15.98
C ASP A 108 -17.52 -3.73 -15.98
N LEU A 109 -18.50 -3.38 -16.80
CA LEU A 109 -19.77 -4.10 -16.97
C LEU A 109 -19.70 -5.07 -18.15
N SER A 110 -20.10 -6.32 -17.91
CA SER A 110 -20.27 -7.33 -18.96
C SER A 110 -21.62 -7.16 -19.68
N ALA A 111 -21.80 -7.85 -20.81
CA ALA A 111 -23.09 -7.85 -21.50
C ALA A 111 -24.24 -8.41 -20.64
N THR A 112 -23.95 -9.39 -19.77
CA THR A 112 -24.94 -9.94 -18.83
C THR A 112 -25.33 -8.92 -17.77
N ASP A 113 -24.37 -8.15 -17.26
CA ASP A 113 -24.62 -7.10 -16.28
C ASP A 113 -25.53 -6.01 -16.86
N ILE A 114 -25.29 -5.60 -18.12
CA ILE A 114 -26.12 -4.62 -18.82
C ILE A 114 -27.56 -5.13 -19.01
N ALA A 115 -27.72 -6.40 -19.41
CA ALA A 115 -29.05 -7.01 -19.57
C ALA A 115 -29.82 -7.12 -18.23
N ASN A 116 -29.11 -7.36 -17.12
CA ASN A 116 -29.72 -7.34 -15.79
C ASN A 116 -30.17 -5.92 -15.41
N ALA A 117 -29.38 -4.90 -15.73
CA ALA A 117 -29.75 -3.52 -15.50
C ALA A 117 -31.02 -3.14 -16.30
N GLU A 118 -31.08 -3.53 -17.57
CA GLU A 118 -32.25 -3.33 -18.43
C GLU A 118 -33.54 -3.91 -17.80
N ALA A 119 -33.43 -5.07 -17.14
CA ALA A 119 -34.57 -5.70 -16.45
C ALA A 119 -35.04 -4.91 -15.21
N GLU A 120 -34.13 -4.23 -14.51
CA GLU A 120 -34.43 -3.43 -13.30
C GLU A 120 -34.95 -2.02 -13.60
N LYS A 121 -34.60 -1.48 -14.77
CA LYS A 121 -34.94 -0.12 -15.21
C LYS A 121 -36.40 0.28 -14.99
N PRO A 122 -37.43 -0.51 -15.36
CA PRO A 122 -38.83 -0.11 -15.20
C PRO A 122 -39.26 0.08 -13.74
N PHE A 123 -38.58 -0.58 -12.79
CA PHE A 123 -38.88 -0.46 -11.37
C PHE A 123 -38.17 0.73 -10.73
N ILE A 124 -36.96 1.04 -11.20
CA ILE A 124 -36.12 2.13 -10.70
C ILE A 124 -36.61 3.49 -11.20
N GLU A 125 -37.01 3.60 -12.48
CA GLU A 125 -37.57 4.82 -13.08
C GLU A 125 -38.99 5.14 -12.58
N ASP A 126 -39.67 4.20 -11.91
CA ASP A 126 -41.02 4.41 -11.36
C ASP A 126 -40.97 5.36 -10.16
N TRP A 127 -41.26 6.64 -10.42
CA TRP A 127 -41.32 7.71 -9.42
C TRP A 127 -42.31 7.44 -8.27
N ILE A 128 -43.32 6.60 -8.48
CA ILE A 128 -44.29 6.25 -7.43
C ILE A 128 -43.62 5.32 -6.41
N ARG A 129 -42.83 4.36 -6.90
CA ARG A 129 -42.14 3.38 -6.06
C ARG A 129 -40.89 3.93 -5.43
N THR A 130 -40.17 4.83 -6.12
CA THR A 130 -38.83 5.29 -5.70
C THR A 130 -37.94 4.10 -5.29
N TRP A 131 -37.92 3.07 -6.14
CA TRP A 131 -37.23 1.82 -5.82
C TRP A 131 -35.73 2.03 -5.73
N THR A 132 -35.07 1.30 -4.84
CA THR A 132 -33.60 1.34 -4.70
C THR A 132 -33.09 -0.09 -4.78
N LEU A 133 -31.94 -0.29 -5.40
CA LEU A 133 -31.33 -1.61 -5.59
C LEU A 133 -31.11 -2.33 -4.25
N HIS A 134 -30.81 -1.58 -3.19
CA HIS A 134 -30.83 -2.10 -1.82
C HIS A 134 -31.51 -1.15 -0.85
N SER A 135 -31.79 -1.65 0.35
CA SER A 135 -32.30 -0.82 1.44
C SER A 135 -31.29 0.26 1.84
N VAL A 136 -31.79 1.42 2.31
CA VAL A 136 -30.95 2.52 2.83
C VAL A 136 -30.11 2.06 4.03
N SER A 137 -30.58 1.08 4.81
CA SER A 137 -29.75 0.48 5.88
C SER A 137 -28.62 -0.40 5.34
N SER A 138 -28.83 -1.02 4.17
CA SER A 138 -27.83 -1.87 3.52
C SER A 138 -26.79 -1.06 2.75
N SER A 139 -27.05 0.21 2.43
CA SER A 139 -26.08 1.09 1.73
C SER A 139 -24.81 1.33 2.54
N LEU A 140 -24.82 1.10 3.86
CA LEU A 140 -23.62 1.06 4.69
C LEU A 140 -22.62 -0.04 4.30
N ASN A 141 -23.06 -1.04 3.52
CA ASN A 141 -22.19 -2.07 2.96
C ASN A 141 -21.62 -1.70 1.58
N LEU A 142 -22.08 -0.61 0.97
CA LEU A 142 -21.52 -0.12 -0.28
C LEU A 142 -20.18 0.56 -0.01
N PRO A 143 -19.27 0.60 -0.99
CA PRO A 143 -18.00 1.27 -0.82
C PRO A 143 -18.19 2.77 -0.52
N HIS A 144 -17.42 3.27 0.43
CA HIS A 144 -17.47 4.67 0.81
C HIS A 144 -16.99 5.59 -0.31
N ALA A 145 -17.59 6.78 -0.39
CA ALA A 145 -17.12 7.84 -1.24
C ALA A 145 -15.76 8.36 -0.75
N ILE A 146 -14.81 8.45 -1.67
CA ILE A 146 -13.51 9.08 -1.47
C ILE A 146 -13.34 10.20 -2.48
N SER A 147 -12.39 11.10 -2.22
CA SER A 147 -12.20 12.24 -3.11
C SER A 147 -10.76 12.69 -3.18
N PHE A 148 -10.35 13.11 -4.37
CA PHE A 148 -9.02 13.64 -4.62
C PHE A 148 -9.09 14.99 -5.34
N PRO A 149 -8.17 15.92 -5.07
CA PRO A 149 -8.07 17.16 -5.82
C PRO A 149 -7.56 16.90 -7.25
N TRP A 150 -8.14 17.57 -8.24
CA TRP A 150 -7.71 17.54 -9.64
C TRP A 150 -7.80 18.96 -10.24
N GLY A 151 -6.66 19.65 -10.35
CA GLY A 151 -6.65 21.05 -10.76
C GLY A 151 -7.41 21.93 -9.76
N SER A 152 -8.42 22.66 -10.22
CA SER A 152 -9.34 23.46 -9.40
C SER A 152 -10.57 22.69 -8.90
N ASP A 153 -10.71 21.42 -9.31
CA ASP A 153 -11.87 20.59 -9.03
C ASP A 153 -11.55 19.54 -7.95
N LYS A 154 -12.62 18.97 -7.40
CA LYS A 154 -12.58 17.81 -6.52
C LYS A 154 -13.31 16.68 -7.25
N VAL A 155 -12.64 15.55 -7.45
CA VAL A 155 -13.21 14.37 -8.11
C VAL A 155 -13.51 13.34 -7.05
N PHE A 156 -14.72 12.78 -7.11
CA PHE A 156 -15.16 11.76 -6.17
C PHE A 156 -15.14 10.38 -6.86
N PHE A 157 -14.81 9.36 -6.08
CA PHE A 157 -14.74 7.98 -6.52
C PHE A 157 -15.40 7.10 -5.46
N SER A 158 -15.91 5.95 -5.91
CA SER A 158 -16.18 4.82 -5.01
C SER A 158 -14.85 4.26 -4.51
N GLU A 159 -14.70 3.90 -3.24
CA GLU A 159 -13.49 3.20 -2.77
C GLU A 159 -13.38 1.80 -3.42
N ALA A 160 -12.16 1.31 -3.60
CA ALA A 160 -11.93 -0.04 -4.09
C ALA A 160 -12.31 -1.07 -3.01
N TYR A 161 -12.82 -2.22 -3.43
CA TYR A 161 -13.26 -3.27 -2.51
C TYR A 161 -12.69 -4.63 -2.91
N LYS A 162 -12.56 -5.53 -1.93
CA LYS A 162 -11.81 -6.78 -2.08
C LYS A 162 -12.31 -7.65 -3.23
N SER A 163 -13.63 -7.74 -3.44
CA SER A 163 -14.18 -8.59 -4.49
C SER A 163 -13.79 -8.14 -5.90
N GLN A 164 -13.34 -6.89 -6.11
CA GLN A 164 -12.80 -6.47 -7.41
C GLN A 164 -11.42 -7.09 -7.70
N LEU A 165 -10.66 -7.39 -6.64
CA LEU A 165 -9.25 -7.78 -6.74
C LEU A 165 -9.05 -9.30 -6.72
N VAL A 166 -10.10 -10.07 -6.41
CA VAL A 166 -10.05 -11.53 -6.33
C VAL A 166 -10.37 -12.12 -7.71
N LYS A 167 -9.68 -13.21 -8.07
CA LYS A 167 -9.95 -13.98 -9.29
C LYS A 167 -11.40 -14.50 -9.27
N ASN A 168 -12.16 -14.27 -10.34
CA ASN A 168 -13.60 -14.56 -10.44
C ASN A 168 -14.48 -13.78 -9.44
N GLY A 169 -13.99 -12.65 -8.96
CA GLY A 169 -14.80 -11.73 -8.18
C GLY A 169 -15.88 -11.04 -9.01
N SER A 170 -16.74 -10.28 -8.32
CA SER A 170 -17.80 -9.49 -8.94
C SER A 170 -17.94 -8.15 -8.23
N GLY A 171 -18.45 -7.17 -8.96
CA GLY A 171 -18.85 -5.88 -8.44
C GLY A 171 -20.35 -5.77 -8.15
N PHE A 172 -20.77 -4.58 -7.72
CA PHE A 172 -22.18 -4.31 -7.42
C PHE A 172 -23.02 -4.10 -8.68
N GLY A 173 -22.37 -3.73 -9.78
CA GLY A 173 -22.98 -3.58 -11.11
C GLY A 173 -23.42 -4.88 -11.77
N THR A 174 -23.49 -5.99 -11.04
CA THR A 174 -24.17 -7.20 -11.50
C THR A 174 -25.70 -7.09 -11.41
N PHE A 175 -26.19 -6.10 -10.65
CA PHE A 175 -27.62 -5.86 -10.41
C PHE A 175 -28.36 -7.09 -9.84
N VAL A 176 -27.63 -7.96 -9.13
CA VAL A 176 -28.16 -9.08 -8.36
C VAL A 176 -28.02 -8.81 -6.87
N ASP A 177 -28.69 -9.59 -6.03
CA ASP A 177 -28.75 -9.36 -4.58
C ASP A 177 -27.35 -9.33 -3.93
N ILE A 178 -27.12 -8.41 -2.98
CA ILE A 178 -25.86 -8.25 -2.26
C ILE A 178 -25.46 -9.54 -1.55
N ASP A 179 -26.43 -10.29 -1.06
CA ASP A 179 -26.16 -11.55 -0.36
C ASP A 179 -25.55 -12.59 -1.30
N GLU A 180 -25.84 -12.54 -2.60
CA GLU A 180 -25.17 -13.39 -3.59
C GLU A 180 -23.72 -12.94 -3.84
N ILE A 181 -23.44 -11.62 -3.81
CA ILE A 181 -22.08 -11.07 -3.94
C ILE A 181 -21.23 -11.42 -2.72
N LYS A 182 -21.81 -11.32 -1.51
CA LYS A 182 -21.18 -11.72 -0.25
C LYS A 182 -20.99 -13.24 -0.13
N ASN A 183 -21.96 -14.04 -0.59
CA ASN A 183 -21.86 -15.50 -0.54
C ASN A 183 -20.88 -16.07 -1.59
N LYS A 184 -20.75 -15.45 -2.76
CA LYS A 184 -19.69 -15.79 -3.74
C LYS A 184 -18.28 -15.50 -3.21
N THR A 185 -18.15 -14.57 -2.27
CA THR A 185 -16.87 -14.22 -1.61
C THR A 185 -16.67 -14.91 -0.25
N GLY A 186 -17.74 -15.42 0.37
CA GLY A 186 -17.72 -16.08 1.68
C GLY A 186 -17.58 -17.61 1.68
N SER A 187 -17.66 -18.28 0.53
CA SER A 187 -17.47 -19.75 0.43
C SER A 187 -16.07 -20.17 -0.03
N SER A 188 -15.26 -19.23 -0.51
CA SER A 188 -13.82 -19.39 -0.50
C SER A 188 -13.40 -19.18 0.95
N SER A 189 -13.26 -20.27 1.70
CA SER A 189 -12.21 -20.32 2.70
C SER A 189 -11.03 -19.61 2.08
N VAL A 190 -10.68 -18.45 2.64
CA VAL A 190 -9.38 -17.86 2.42
C VAL A 190 -8.44 -18.99 2.80
N GLU A 191 -8.01 -19.78 1.80
CA GLU A 191 -6.66 -20.33 1.83
C GLU A 191 -5.88 -19.10 2.19
N SER A 192 -5.50 -19.03 3.46
CA SER A 192 -4.72 -17.98 4.05
C SER A 192 -3.71 -17.68 2.97
N ALA A 193 -3.87 -16.53 2.29
CA ALA A 193 -2.88 -16.05 1.36
C ALA A 193 -1.60 -16.25 2.15
N SER A 194 -0.75 -17.14 1.65
CA SER A 194 0.45 -17.58 2.35
C SER A 194 1.07 -16.34 3.00
N ASP A 195 1.65 -16.48 4.19
CA ASP A 195 2.34 -15.45 5.00
C ASP A 195 3.42 -14.61 4.24
N ASP A 196 3.43 -14.65 2.91
CA ASP A 196 4.40 -14.20 1.94
C ASP A 196 3.80 -13.35 0.78
N GLU A 197 2.50 -13.04 0.75
CA GLU A 197 1.98 -12.09 -0.26
C GLU A 197 2.37 -10.65 0.08
N MET A 198 3.46 -10.18 -0.52
CA MET A 198 3.87 -8.78 -0.46
C MET A 198 2.71 -7.87 -0.91
N GLY A 199 2.50 -6.75 -0.21
CA GLY A 199 1.56 -5.72 -0.64
C GLY A 199 1.88 -5.23 -2.06
N SER A 200 0.88 -4.69 -2.75
CA SER A 200 1.08 -4.15 -4.09
C SER A 200 0.23 -2.92 -4.35
N VAL A 201 0.79 -1.99 -5.12
CA VAL A 201 0.03 -0.88 -5.69
C VAL A 201 -0.52 -1.34 -7.03
N LEU A 202 -1.83 -1.28 -7.16
CA LEU A 202 -2.57 -1.59 -8.36
C LEU A 202 -2.99 -0.29 -9.04
N ARG A 203 -2.81 -0.23 -10.35
CA ARG A 203 -3.14 0.95 -11.16
C ARG A 203 -4.07 0.57 -12.28
N TRP A 204 -5.27 1.17 -12.31
CA TRP A 204 -6.26 0.91 -13.36
C TRP A 204 -7.22 2.10 -13.50
N PRO A 205 -7.95 2.20 -14.63
CA PRO A 205 -8.92 3.26 -14.85
C PRO A 205 -10.21 2.99 -14.05
N ARG A 206 -10.77 4.03 -13.44
CA ARG A 206 -12.01 4.03 -12.66
C ARG A 206 -12.87 5.23 -13.03
N TRP A 207 -14.19 5.07 -12.99
CA TRP A 207 -15.13 6.18 -13.16
C TRP A 207 -15.03 7.14 -11.98
N GLY A 208 -14.88 8.43 -12.26
CA GLY A 208 -14.87 9.50 -11.27
C GLY A 208 -15.92 10.55 -11.59
N VAL A 209 -16.58 11.07 -10.56
CA VAL A 209 -17.65 12.07 -10.69
C VAL A 209 -17.16 13.47 -10.32
N ARG A 210 -17.53 14.45 -11.14
CA ARG A 210 -17.38 15.88 -10.88
C ARG A 210 -18.75 16.54 -10.99
N VAL A 211 -19.13 17.31 -9.98
CA VAL A 211 -20.38 18.07 -9.98
C VAL A 211 -20.09 19.54 -9.77
N ARG A 212 -20.73 20.40 -10.57
CA ARG A 212 -20.74 21.85 -10.35
C ARG A 212 -22.17 22.34 -10.37
N CYS A 213 -22.51 23.19 -9.41
CA CYS A 213 -23.86 23.74 -9.28
C CYS A 213 -23.83 25.26 -9.22
N ALA A 214 -24.96 25.86 -9.59
CA ALA A 214 -25.25 27.28 -9.45
C ALA A 214 -26.69 27.46 -8.94
N SER A 215 -26.92 28.50 -8.13
CA SER A 215 -28.28 28.91 -7.77
C SER A 215 -28.98 29.52 -8.99
N LEU A 216 -30.29 29.29 -9.09
CA LEU A 216 -31.08 29.91 -10.15
C LEU A 216 -31.13 31.44 -9.98
N PRO A 217 -30.71 32.24 -10.97
CA PRO A 217 -30.79 33.70 -10.89
C PRO A 217 -32.25 34.15 -11.03
N ASN A 218 -32.57 35.33 -10.51
CA ASN A 218 -33.90 35.95 -10.60
C ASN A 218 -35.04 34.96 -10.28
N PRO A 219 -35.05 34.35 -9.09
CA PRO A 219 -36.00 33.29 -8.72
C PRO A 219 -37.47 33.74 -8.81
N GLN A 220 -37.75 35.04 -8.64
CA GLN A 220 -39.10 35.60 -8.76
C GLN A 220 -39.68 35.55 -10.18
N THR A 221 -38.82 35.47 -11.20
CA THR A 221 -39.24 35.36 -12.62
C THR A 221 -39.03 33.96 -13.17
N ASN A 222 -37.97 33.28 -12.71
CA ASN A 222 -37.53 32.00 -13.25
C ASN A 222 -38.13 30.80 -12.51
N ILE A 223 -38.83 31.02 -11.40
CA ILE A 223 -39.61 29.98 -10.71
C ILE A 223 -41.09 30.32 -10.90
N VAL A 224 -41.83 29.39 -11.49
CA VAL A 224 -43.29 29.45 -11.52
C VAL A 224 -43.80 28.45 -10.50
N MET A 225 -44.55 28.94 -9.53
CA MET A 225 -45.07 28.15 -8.41
C MET A 225 -46.56 27.93 -8.63
N ALA A 226 -47.05 26.71 -8.37
CA ALA A 226 -48.47 26.36 -8.45
C ALA A 226 -49.13 26.74 -9.79
N SER A 227 -48.60 26.17 -10.89
CA SER A 227 -49.24 26.31 -12.21
C SER A 227 -50.65 25.71 -12.23
N PRO A 228 -51.52 26.10 -13.19
CA PRO A 228 -52.84 25.52 -13.35
C PRO A 228 -52.87 23.98 -13.47
N SER A 229 -51.82 23.37 -14.04
CA SER A 229 -51.70 21.90 -14.12
C SER A 229 -51.30 21.23 -12.79
N GLY A 230 -50.93 22.00 -11.76
CA GLY A 230 -50.45 21.47 -10.49
C GLY A 230 -48.94 21.18 -10.47
N SER A 231 -48.16 21.91 -11.26
CA SER A 231 -46.69 21.79 -11.32
C SER A 231 -45.98 23.07 -10.89
N ASP A 232 -44.78 22.91 -10.35
CA ASP A 232 -43.81 23.98 -10.20
C ASP A 232 -42.80 23.89 -11.35
N TYR A 233 -42.37 25.02 -11.92
CA TYR A 233 -41.39 25.06 -12.99
C TYR A 233 -40.16 25.88 -12.62
N ALA A 234 -38.98 25.36 -12.95
CA ALA A 234 -37.73 26.13 -12.96
C ALA A 234 -37.29 26.39 -14.41
N TYR A 235 -37.28 27.66 -14.81
CA TYR A 235 -36.82 28.13 -16.11
C TYR A 235 -35.33 28.48 -16.03
N ILE A 236 -34.48 27.69 -16.69
CA ILE A 236 -33.04 27.77 -16.55
C ILE A 236 -32.45 28.62 -17.68
N PRO A 237 -31.84 29.79 -17.37
CA PRO A 237 -31.25 30.63 -18.39
C PRO A 237 -30.01 29.99 -19.02
N ARG A 238 -29.80 30.26 -20.32
CA ARG A 238 -28.59 29.85 -21.06
C ARG A 238 -27.30 30.31 -20.41
N THR A 239 -27.31 31.50 -19.80
CA THR A 239 -26.13 32.05 -19.12
C THR A 239 -25.67 31.18 -17.95
N VAL A 240 -26.60 30.56 -17.22
CA VAL A 240 -26.29 29.62 -16.13
C VAL A 240 -25.65 28.36 -16.69
N ILE A 241 -26.27 27.76 -17.70
CA ILE A 241 -25.74 26.56 -18.38
C ILE A 241 -24.33 26.83 -18.94
N SER A 242 -24.16 27.91 -19.70
CA SER A 242 -22.85 28.27 -20.25
C SER A 242 -21.78 28.47 -19.16
N SER A 243 -22.14 29.09 -18.04
CA SER A 243 -21.23 29.26 -16.90
C SER A 243 -20.82 27.93 -16.28
N LEU A 244 -21.77 27.00 -16.10
CA LEU A 244 -21.51 25.69 -15.51
C LEU A 244 -20.59 24.84 -16.41
N PHE A 245 -20.89 24.72 -17.70
CA PHE A 245 -20.06 23.97 -18.65
C PHE A 245 -18.66 24.59 -18.81
N THR A 246 -18.57 25.92 -18.87
CA THR A 246 -17.27 26.61 -18.90
C THR A 246 -16.44 26.32 -17.65
N SER A 247 -17.07 26.30 -16.46
CA SER A 247 -16.38 25.98 -15.20
C SER A 247 -15.82 24.56 -15.17
N LEU A 248 -16.46 23.62 -15.88
CA LEU A 248 -16.04 22.23 -16.00
C LEU A 248 -15.09 21.98 -17.17
N SER A 249 -14.66 23.04 -17.87
CA SER A 249 -13.83 22.99 -19.08
C SER A 249 -14.45 22.16 -20.21
N MET A 250 -15.78 22.26 -20.37
CA MET A 250 -16.54 21.55 -21.40
C MET A 250 -17.35 22.52 -22.27
N PRO A 251 -17.55 22.19 -23.57
CA PRO A 251 -18.50 22.93 -24.40
C PRO A 251 -19.94 22.64 -23.96
N VAL A 252 -20.85 23.58 -24.21
CA VAL A 252 -22.28 23.36 -23.96
C VAL A 252 -22.82 22.35 -24.99
N PRO A 253 -23.49 21.27 -24.55
CA PRO A 253 -24.07 20.27 -25.44
C PRO A 253 -25.11 20.86 -26.41
N PRO A 254 -25.17 20.39 -27.67
CA PRO A 254 -26.10 20.90 -28.70
C PRO A 254 -27.57 20.95 -28.24
N GLU A 255 -27.99 19.96 -27.45
CA GLU A 255 -29.34 19.80 -26.90
C GLU A 255 -29.76 21.02 -26.05
N LEU A 256 -28.81 21.65 -25.36
CA LEU A 256 -29.03 22.83 -24.51
C LEU A 256 -28.82 24.15 -25.26
N THR A 257 -28.43 24.09 -26.55
CA THR A 257 -28.26 25.29 -27.39
C THR A 257 -29.52 25.68 -28.15
N VAL A 258 -30.54 24.82 -28.20
CA VAL A 258 -31.83 25.10 -28.85
C VAL A 258 -32.75 25.84 -27.85
N PRO A 259 -33.57 26.82 -28.29
CA PRO A 259 -34.52 27.48 -27.39
C PRO A 259 -35.50 26.46 -26.84
N PHE A 260 -35.93 26.64 -25.59
CA PHE A 260 -36.91 25.72 -25.02
C PHE A 260 -38.20 25.72 -25.84
N SER A 261 -38.85 24.55 -25.89
CA SER A 261 -40.14 24.35 -26.54
C SER A 261 -41.25 24.28 -25.49
N ASN A 262 -42.44 24.79 -25.83
CA ASN A 262 -43.63 24.65 -24.97
C ASN A 262 -44.04 23.18 -24.76
N ALA A 263 -43.51 22.24 -25.56
CA ALA A 263 -43.72 20.81 -25.37
C ALA A 263 -43.15 20.27 -24.05
N SER A 264 -42.24 21.01 -23.41
CA SER A 264 -41.66 20.65 -22.10
C SER A 264 -42.56 21.03 -20.91
N LEU A 265 -43.69 21.71 -21.16
CA LEU A 265 -44.66 22.07 -20.14
C LEU A 265 -45.80 21.05 -20.10
N GLU A 266 -46.45 20.94 -18.94
CA GLU A 266 -47.63 20.09 -18.81
C GLU A 266 -48.78 20.62 -19.64
N ALA A 267 -49.69 19.73 -20.02
CA ALA A 267 -50.82 20.08 -20.86
C ALA A 267 -51.69 21.18 -20.20
N GLY A 268 -51.83 22.32 -20.87
CA GLY A 268 -52.61 23.46 -20.40
C GLY A 268 -51.79 24.58 -19.76
N ASP A 269 -50.50 24.38 -19.53
CA ASP A 269 -49.61 25.42 -19.01
C ASP A 269 -48.94 26.21 -20.14
N SER A 270 -48.58 27.46 -19.83
CA SER A 270 -47.87 28.35 -20.74
C SER A 270 -46.79 29.13 -20.00
N PRO A 271 -45.71 29.56 -20.70
CA PRO A 271 -44.68 30.38 -20.08
C PRO A 271 -45.28 31.69 -19.51
N PRO A 272 -44.73 32.22 -18.42
CA PRO A 272 -45.18 33.50 -17.87
C PRO A 272 -45.16 34.63 -18.89
N ALA A 273 -46.18 35.49 -18.85
CA ALA A 273 -46.26 36.64 -19.75
C ALA A 273 -45.02 37.54 -19.60
N GLY A 274 -44.35 37.82 -20.72
CA GLY A 274 -43.13 38.64 -20.75
C GLY A 274 -41.82 37.88 -20.50
N MET A 275 -41.85 36.55 -20.27
CA MET A 275 -40.64 35.75 -20.21
C MET A 275 -39.99 35.64 -21.60
N ASN A 276 -38.70 35.96 -21.69
CA ASN A 276 -37.95 35.82 -22.93
C ASN A 276 -37.53 34.37 -23.15
N THR A 277 -38.35 33.63 -23.91
CA THR A 277 -38.14 32.20 -24.12
C THR A 277 -36.86 31.85 -24.87
N SER A 278 -36.35 32.79 -25.69
CA SER A 278 -35.08 32.61 -26.41
C SER A 278 -33.86 32.54 -25.48
N GLN A 279 -33.95 33.07 -24.27
CA GLN A 279 -32.85 33.10 -23.29
C GLN A 279 -32.86 31.89 -22.34
N ILE A 280 -33.91 31.08 -22.37
CA ILE A 280 -34.03 29.89 -21.54
C ILE A 280 -33.51 28.69 -22.32
N ALA A 281 -32.65 27.89 -21.68
CA ALA A 281 -32.06 26.69 -22.24
C ALA A 281 -32.90 25.44 -21.92
N TYR A 282 -33.38 25.34 -20.69
CA TYR A 282 -34.11 24.17 -20.19
C TYR A 282 -35.19 24.60 -19.22
N VAL A 283 -36.27 23.82 -19.14
CA VAL A 283 -37.36 24.01 -18.17
C VAL A 283 -37.56 22.70 -17.44
N ALA A 284 -37.43 22.74 -16.12
CA ALA A 284 -37.62 21.58 -15.26
C ALA A 284 -39.01 21.62 -14.61
N PRO A 285 -39.92 20.69 -14.93
CA PRO A 285 -41.19 20.52 -14.22
C PRO A 285 -41.00 19.72 -12.92
N PHE A 286 -41.73 20.11 -11.88
CA PHE A 286 -41.78 19.42 -10.60
C PHE A 286 -43.23 19.25 -10.12
N PRO A 287 -43.68 18.04 -9.79
CA PRO A 287 -45.02 17.84 -9.25
C PRO A 287 -45.16 18.46 -7.86
N ILE A 288 -46.36 18.95 -7.54
CA ILE A 288 -46.71 19.48 -6.21
C ILE A 288 -47.24 18.33 -5.34
N ASP A 289 -46.33 17.46 -4.92
CA ASP A 289 -46.59 16.19 -4.22
C ASP A 289 -46.38 16.26 -2.70
N GLY A 290 -45.94 17.42 -2.19
CA GLY A 290 -45.68 17.63 -0.76
C GLY A 290 -44.29 17.21 -0.30
N VAL A 291 -43.34 16.86 -1.18
CA VAL A 291 -41.98 16.53 -0.75
C VAL A 291 -41.11 17.77 -0.53
N GLY A 292 -40.15 17.68 0.40
CA GLY A 292 -39.28 18.79 0.79
C GLY A 292 -38.25 19.18 -0.26
N PHE A 293 -37.81 18.22 -1.07
CA PHE A 293 -36.94 18.46 -2.22
C PHE A 293 -37.16 17.41 -3.32
N SER A 294 -36.92 17.82 -4.57
CA SER A 294 -37.11 16.97 -5.74
C SER A 294 -35.99 17.17 -6.76
N PHE A 295 -35.73 16.13 -7.56
CA PHE A 295 -34.77 16.16 -8.65
C PHE A 295 -35.50 16.09 -9.98
N LYS A 296 -34.98 16.84 -10.97
CA LYS A 296 -35.27 16.63 -12.37
C LYS A 296 -33.94 16.42 -13.09
N SER A 297 -33.80 15.21 -13.61
CA SER A 297 -32.60 14.68 -14.24
C SER A 297 -32.79 14.66 -15.75
N GLU A 298 -31.83 15.19 -16.49
CA GLU A 298 -31.81 15.18 -17.95
C GLU A 298 -30.45 14.68 -18.44
N PRO A 299 -30.37 13.45 -18.98
CA PRO A 299 -29.13 12.95 -19.54
C PRO A 299 -28.81 13.69 -20.86
N LEU A 300 -27.53 13.98 -21.09
CA LEU A 300 -27.05 14.73 -22.26
C LEU A 300 -26.10 13.85 -23.10
N LEU A 301 -25.76 14.29 -24.31
CA LEU A 301 -24.77 13.64 -25.18
C LEU A 301 -25.06 12.15 -25.41
N GLU A 302 -26.33 11.84 -25.71
CA GLU A 302 -26.80 10.49 -26.04
C GLU A 302 -26.46 9.42 -24.98
N ILE A 303 -26.37 9.78 -23.69
CA ILE A 303 -26.15 8.84 -22.58
C ILE A 303 -24.85 8.02 -22.72
N GLY A 304 -23.78 8.70 -23.18
CA GLY A 304 -22.43 8.13 -23.18
C GLY A 304 -22.08 7.26 -24.38
N GLU A 305 -22.83 7.36 -25.47
CA GLU A 305 -22.53 6.67 -26.74
C GLU A 305 -21.15 7.03 -27.32
N ASP A 306 -20.62 8.21 -27.00
CA ASP A 306 -19.28 8.66 -27.39
C ASP A 306 -18.13 7.90 -26.69
N GLY A 307 -18.44 7.06 -25.70
CA GLY A 307 -17.51 6.24 -24.96
C GLY A 307 -16.66 6.98 -23.92
N SER A 308 -16.89 8.29 -23.73
CA SER A 308 -16.07 9.13 -22.85
C SER A 308 -16.58 9.22 -21.41
N GLY A 309 -17.76 8.68 -21.13
CA GLY A 309 -18.45 8.75 -19.85
C GLY A 309 -19.88 9.26 -20.01
N TRP A 310 -20.40 9.89 -18.96
CA TRP A 310 -21.78 10.41 -18.93
C TRP A 310 -21.80 11.86 -18.46
N VAL A 311 -22.73 12.62 -19.04
CA VAL A 311 -22.95 14.03 -18.69
C VAL A 311 -24.42 14.22 -18.44
N GLN A 312 -24.74 14.87 -17.32
CA GLN A 312 -26.11 14.99 -16.87
C GLN A 312 -26.39 16.39 -16.33
N LEU A 313 -27.57 16.92 -16.67
CA LEU A 313 -28.11 18.13 -16.07
C LEU A 313 -29.06 17.73 -14.94
N GLU A 314 -28.74 18.19 -13.73
CA GLU A 314 -29.50 17.93 -12.52
C GLU A 314 -30.11 19.23 -12.02
N VAL A 315 -31.42 19.25 -11.84
CA VAL A 315 -32.15 20.41 -11.31
C VAL A 315 -32.78 20.01 -10.00
N ILE A 316 -32.39 20.69 -8.93
CA ILE A 316 -32.87 20.42 -7.58
C ILE A 316 -33.78 21.55 -7.16
N MET A 317 -35.02 21.23 -6.84
CA MET A 317 -35.97 22.18 -6.29
C MET A 317 -36.27 21.82 -4.83
N VAL A 318 -35.95 22.75 -3.93
CA VAL A 318 -36.24 22.65 -2.49
C VAL A 318 -37.47 23.48 -2.17
N ARG A 319 -38.43 22.85 -1.49
CA ARG A 319 -39.74 23.40 -1.15
C ARG A 319 -40.05 23.08 0.31
N LEU A 320 -39.89 24.07 1.17
CA LEU A 320 -39.95 23.85 2.61
C LEU A 320 -40.94 24.80 3.28
N ASN A 321 -41.68 24.27 4.25
CA ASN A 321 -42.57 25.06 5.07
C ASN A 321 -41.77 25.96 6.02
N THR A 322 -41.90 27.27 5.82
CA THR A 322 -41.15 28.29 6.57
C THR A 322 -41.39 28.28 8.08
N SER A 323 -42.51 27.69 8.54
CA SER A 323 -42.77 27.50 9.98
C SER A 323 -41.92 26.39 10.61
N LEU A 324 -41.42 25.44 9.80
CA LEU A 324 -40.55 24.33 10.22
C LEU A 324 -39.07 24.64 9.99
N THR A 325 -38.78 25.69 9.24
CA THR A 325 -37.44 26.17 8.90
C THR A 325 -37.30 27.64 9.26
N PRO A 326 -37.36 27.99 10.55
CA PRO A 326 -37.39 29.39 10.99
C PRO A 326 -36.10 30.17 10.63
N GLN A 327 -35.00 29.46 10.37
CA GLN A 327 -33.72 30.04 9.95
C GLN A 327 -33.56 30.10 8.42
N GLY A 328 -34.56 29.64 7.67
CA GLY A 328 -34.52 29.50 6.22
C GLY A 328 -34.59 30.85 5.49
N VAL A 329 -33.61 31.11 4.64
CA VAL A 329 -33.56 32.27 3.75
C VAL A 329 -33.71 31.78 2.32
N TYR A 330 -34.92 31.92 1.80
CA TYR A 330 -35.33 31.37 0.51
C TYR A 330 -35.27 32.40 -0.61
N SER A 331 -35.02 31.90 -1.82
CA SER A 331 -34.94 32.67 -3.06
C SER A 331 -36.32 33.15 -3.54
N ALA A 332 -37.34 32.32 -3.36
CA ALA A 332 -38.73 32.68 -3.62
C ALA A 332 -39.67 32.19 -2.51
N TYR A 333 -40.86 32.77 -2.44
CA TYR A 333 -41.88 32.40 -1.46
C TYR A 333 -43.22 32.23 -2.15
N PHE A 334 -43.89 31.13 -1.83
CA PHE A 334 -45.29 30.91 -2.17
C PHE A 334 -46.11 30.98 -0.88
N THR A 335 -47.19 31.76 -0.90
CA THR A 335 -48.09 31.86 0.26
C THR A 335 -49.47 31.40 -0.16
N ASN A 336 -49.88 30.24 0.36
CA ASN A 336 -51.27 29.83 0.34
C ASN A 336 -51.92 30.23 1.69
N SER A 337 -53.24 30.34 1.73
CA SER A 337 -54.05 30.72 2.90
C SER A 337 -53.71 29.96 4.20
N THR A 338 -53.09 28.79 4.12
CA THR A 338 -52.75 27.91 5.26
C THR A 338 -51.25 27.73 5.51
N VAL A 339 -50.40 27.90 4.49
CA VAL A 339 -48.95 27.58 4.57
C VAL A 339 -48.15 28.55 3.72
N ARG A 340 -47.01 28.98 4.27
CA ARG A 340 -45.99 29.72 3.53
C ARG A 340 -44.81 28.80 3.23
N LEU A 341 -44.57 28.56 1.95
CA LEU A 341 -43.49 27.74 1.42
C LEU A 341 -42.34 28.63 0.94
N GLY A 342 -41.13 28.23 1.31
CA GLY A 342 -39.88 28.76 0.79
C GLY A 342 -39.36 27.90 -0.34
N TYR A 343 -38.92 28.53 -1.42
CA TYR A 343 -38.41 27.90 -2.63
C TYR A 343 -36.95 28.27 -2.85
N ASP A 344 -36.14 27.26 -3.11
CA ASP A 344 -34.75 27.39 -3.56
C ASP A 344 -34.51 26.41 -4.71
N VAL A 345 -33.73 26.83 -5.71
CA VAL A 345 -33.40 26.00 -6.87
C VAL A 345 -31.90 26.05 -7.13
N ALA A 346 -31.29 24.86 -7.25
CA ALA A 346 -29.95 24.67 -7.78
C ALA A 346 -30.01 23.98 -9.14
N VAL A 347 -29.16 24.43 -10.04
CA VAL A 347 -28.90 23.79 -11.34
C VAL A 347 -27.48 23.27 -11.30
N CYS A 348 -27.31 21.98 -11.56
CA CYS A 348 -26.07 21.25 -11.46
C CYS A 348 -25.74 20.57 -12.78
N VAL A 349 -24.46 20.55 -13.14
CA VAL A 349 -23.93 19.69 -14.20
C VAL A 349 -23.06 18.64 -13.52
N GLU A 350 -23.41 17.38 -13.76
CA GLU A 350 -22.67 16.21 -13.33
C GLU A 350 -21.93 15.60 -14.53
N ILE A 351 -20.66 15.27 -14.33
CA ILE A 351 -19.82 14.59 -15.32
C ILE A 351 -19.21 13.37 -14.64
N VAL A 352 -19.42 12.20 -15.24
CA VAL A 352 -18.75 10.95 -14.88
C VAL A 352 -17.81 10.58 -16.01
N GLU A 353 -16.52 10.47 -15.71
CA GLU A 353 -15.48 10.25 -16.70
C GLU A 353 -14.32 9.43 -16.11
N PRO A 354 -13.46 8.82 -16.94
CA PRO A 354 -12.48 7.86 -16.45
C PRO A 354 -11.17 8.51 -16.00
N TYR A 355 -10.65 8.02 -14.88
CA TYR A 355 -9.37 8.41 -14.28
C TYR A 355 -8.55 7.19 -13.90
N VAL A 356 -7.23 7.26 -14.04
CA VAL A 356 -6.32 6.22 -13.57
C VAL A 356 -5.91 6.51 -12.14
N LEU A 357 -6.20 5.58 -11.24
CA LEU A 357 -5.91 5.68 -9.80
C LEU A 357 -4.85 4.66 -9.40
N ASP A 358 -4.03 5.02 -8.41
CA ASP A 358 -3.27 4.05 -7.62
C ASP A 358 -4.10 3.58 -6.44
N VAL A 359 -4.22 2.27 -6.25
CA VAL A 359 -4.89 1.64 -5.11
C VAL A 359 -3.93 0.66 -4.46
N TYR A 360 -3.76 0.77 -3.15
CA TYR A 360 -2.93 -0.15 -2.40
C TYR A 360 -3.73 -1.37 -1.97
N ASN A 361 -3.29 -2.55 -2.39
CA ASN A 361 -3.77 -3.84 -1.92
C ASN A 361 -2.71 -4.47 -1.02
N GLY A 362 -2.94 -4.45 0.30
CA GLY A 362 -2.03 -5.00 1.30
C GLY A 362 -2.60 -6.25 1.98
N THR A 363 -1.73 -7.03 2.61
CA THR A 363 -2.08 -8.20 3.45
C THR A 363 -2.93 -7.85 4.66
N TYR A 364 -2.80 -6.62 5.16
CA TYR A 364 -3.52 -6.12 6.33
C TYR A 364 -4.50 -5.01 5.91
N GLY A 365 -5.76 -5.36 5.64
CA GLY A 365 -6.84 -4.37 5.52
C GLY A 365 -7.73 -4.51 4.28
N VAL A 366 -8.55 -3.48 4.06
CA VAL A 366 -9.35 -3.27 2.85
C VAL A 366 -8.48 -2.49 1.85
N PRO A 367 -8.60 -2.73 0.53
CA PRO A 367 -7.90 -1.93 -0.47
C PRO A 367 -8.21 -0.44 -0.30
N ASN A 368 -7.19 0.41 -0.44
CA ASN A 368 -7.34 1.85 -0.24
C ASN A 368 -6.78 2.61 -1.43
N SER A 369 -7.58 3.51 -2.00
CA SER A 369 -7.13 4.39 -3.08
C SER A 369 -6.17 5.46 -2.55
N LEU A 370 -5.08 5.70 -3.28
CA LEU A 370 -4.00 6.60 -2.87
C LEU A 370 -4.09 7.97 -3.54
N SER A 371 -4.23 8.01 -4.86
CA SER A 371 -4.25 9.26 -5.64
C SER A 371 -4.69 9.05 -7.08
N ILE A 372 -5.19 10.13 -7.70
CA ILE A 372 -5.34 10.24 -9.16
C ILE A 372 -3.96 10.45 -9.78
N LEU A 373 -3.65 9.68 -10.82
CA LEU A 373 -2.42 9.85 -11.59
C LEU A 373 -2.66 10.67 -12.84
N GLU A 374 -3.71 10.32 -13.58
CA GLU A 374 -4.09 10.99 -14.80
C GLU A 374 -5.56 10.78 -15.14
N LYS A 375 -6.11 11.71 -15.92
CA LYS A 375 -7.41 11.55 -16.58
C LYS A 375 -7.20 10.74 -17.86
N SER A 376 -7.51 9.45 -17.80
CA SER A 376 -7.34 8.50 -18.90
C SER A 376 -8.29 7.32 -18.70
N ASN A 377 -8.74 6.73 -19.82
CA ASN A 377 -9.56 5.52 -19.80
C ASN A 377 -8.75 4.23 -19.82
N THR A 378 -7.42 4.30 -19.99
CA THR A 378 -6.52 3.13 -20.04
C THR A 378 -5.21 3.41 -19.34
N VAL A 379 -4.56 2.35 -18.86
CA VAL A 379 -3.19 2.38 -18.32
C VAL A 379 -2.10 2.19 -19.39
N LEU A 380 -2.50 1.84 -20.62
CA LEU A 380 -1.56 1.54 -21.70
C LEU A 380 -0.98 2.82 -22.34
N GLY A 381 0.34 2.81 -22.60
CA GLY A 381 0.95 3.66 -23.62
C GLY A 381 1.28 5.12 -23.28
N LYS A 382 1.23 5.56 -22.01
CA LYS A 382 1.63 6.95 -21.65
C LYS A 382 2.61 7.11 -20.45
N ALA A 383 3.63 7.94 -20.76
CA ALA A 383 4.62 8.72 -20.00
C ALA A 383 5.29 8.27 -18.69
N LEU A 384 4.65 7.59 -17.73
CA LEU A 384 5.31 7.39 -16.41
C LEU A 384 6.48 6.39 -16.45
N THR A 385 6.52 5.51 -17.45
CA THR A 385 7.50 4.43 -17.58
C THR A 385 8.53 4.63 -18.70
N GLY A 386 8.49 5.75 -19.42
CA GLY A 386 9.44 6.04 -20.51
C GLY A 386 9.29 5.20 -21.79
N VAL A 387 8.37 4.24 -21.82
CA VAL A 387 8.11 3.40 -23.02
C VAL A 387 6.85 3.90 -23.72
N LYS A 388 7.02 4.78 -24.73
CA LYS A 388 5.91 5.17 -25.62
C LYS A 388 5.56 4.00 -26.55
N GLY A 389 4.30 3.54 -26.46
CA GLY A 389 3.56 3.02 -27.62
C GLY A 389 3.89 1.61 -28.15
N LYS A 390 4.35 0.67 -27.32
CA LYS A 390 4.56 -0.74 -27.75
C LYS A 390 3.96 -1.80 -26.83
N GLU A 391 3.22 -1.38 -25.82
CA GLU A 391 2.62 -2.30 -24.87
C GLU A 391 1.39 -2.95 -25.48
N LYS A 392 1.41 -4.28 -25.59
CA LYS A 392 0.23 -5.05 -26.01
C LYS A 392 -0.55 -5.44 -24.75
N PRO A 393 -1.88 -5.27 -24.74
CA PRO A 393 -2.68 -5.82 -23.65
C PRO A 393 -2.53 -7.34 -23.60
N ALA A 394 -2.60 -7.92 -22.41
CA ALA A 394 -2.74 -9.35 -22.28
C ALA A 394 -3.97 -9.84 -23.07
N PRO A 395 -3.91 -11.03 -23.69
CA PRO A 395 -5.00 -11.54 -24.50
C PRO A 395 -6.29 -11.67 -23.68
N ASN A 396 -7.43 -11.27 -24.27
CA ASN A 396 -8.77 -11.33 -23.70
C ASN A 396 -9.04 -10.39 -22.50
N LEU A 397 -8.29 -9.31 -22.32
CA LEU A 397 -8.61 -8.27 -21.34
C LEU A 397 -9.16 -7.01 -22.00
N VAL A 398 -10.24 -6.47 -21.44
CA VAL A 398 -10.65 -5.10 -21.70
C VAL A 398 -9.55 -4.19 -21.16
N PHE A 399 -9.04 -3.29 -22.00
CA PHE A 399 -7.90 -2.45 -21.64
C PHE A 399 -8.30 -1.00 -21.38
N ALA A 400 -9.55 -0.62 -21.67
CA ALA A 400 -10.03 0.73 -21.51
C ALA A 400 -11.48 0.75 -21.00
N LEU A 401 -11.78 1.68 -20.09
CA LEU A 401 -13.17 2.00 -19.76
C LEU A 401 -13.85 2.64 -20.97
N ASN A 402 -15.09 2.24 -21.19
CA ASN A 402 -15.92 2.71 -22.29
C ASN A 402 -17.38 2.79 -21.83
N SER A 403 -18.08 3.90 -22.10
CA SER A 403 -19.51 4.08 -21.76
C SER A 403 -20.47 3.63 -22.87
N THR A 404 -20.02 3.37 -24.10
CA THR A 404 -20.88 2.99 -25.23
C THR A 404 -21.71 1.75 -24.91
N GLY A 405 -23.02 1.79 -25.17
CA GLY A 405 -23.94 0.66 -24.94
C GLY A 405 -24.22 0.35 -23.46
N LYS A 406 -23.83 1.23 -22.53
CA LYS A 406 -24.07 1.08 -21.07
C LYS A 406 -25.11 2.07 -20.54
N GLY A 407 -25.90 2.67 -21.42
CA GLY A 407 -26.92 3.67 -21.06
C GLY A 407 -27.93 3.17 -20.04
N ASP A 408 -28.43 1.94 -20.18
CA ASP A 408 -29.41 1.39 -19.22
C ASP A 408 -28.80 1.16 -17.83
N ALA A 409 -27.56 0.67 -17.77
CA ALA A 409 -26.82 0.52 -16.51
C ALA A 409 -26.55 1.89 -15.85
N TRP A 410 -26.24 2.92 -16.64
CA TRP A 410 -26.11 4.29 -16.16
C TRP A 410 -27.42 4.78 -15.55
N VAL A 411 -28.54 4.67 -16.28
CA VAL A 411 -29.85 5.15 -15.83
C VAL A 411 -30.24 4.47 -14.52
N VAL A 412 -30.11 3.14 -14.43
CA VAL A 412 -30.40 2.40 -13.21
C VAL A 412 -29.53 2.83 -12.04
N ALA A 413 -28.22 2.97 -12.25
CA ALA A 413 -27.29 3.40 -11.20
C ALA A 413 -27.55 4.84 -10.75
N HIS A 414 -27.81 5.74 -11.70
CA HIS A 414 -28.08 7.15 -11.45
C HIS A 414 -29.38 7.33 -10.66
N ASP A 415 -30.48 6.74 -11.15
CA ASP A 415 -31.79 6.86 -10.51
C ASP A 415 -31.83 6.13 -9.17
N ASN A 416 -31.04 5.06 -9.00
CA ASN A 416 -30.82 4.47 -7.68
C ASN A 416 -30.21 5.48 -6.69
N SER A 417 -29.17 6.23 -7.08
CA SER A 417 -28.58 7.26 -6.23
C SER A 417 -29.59 8.35 -5.87
N ARG A 418 -30.37 8.84 -6.84
CA ARG A 418 -31.44 9.83 -6.58
C ARG A 418 -32.55 9.27 -5.70
N ASN A 419 -32.98 8.03 -5.92
CA ASN A 419 -34.02 7.39 -5.11
C ASN A 419 -33.55 7.18 -3.65
N VAL A 420 -32.27 6.87 -3.42
CA VAL A 420 -31.70 6.82 -2.07
C VAL A 420 -31.81 8.18 -1.37
N MET A 421 -31.48 9.28 -2.07
CA MET A 421 -31.66 10.63 -1.53
C MET A 421 -33.14 10.95 -1.28
N LEU A 422 -34.02 10.67 -2.26
CA LEU A 422 -35.45 10.96 -2.17
C LEU A 422 -36.15 10.19 -1.03
N LYS A 423 -35.63 9.04 -0.60
CA LYS A 423 -36.16 8.31 0.57
C LYS A 423 -36.00 9.06 1.89
N ASP A 424 -35.10 10.03 1.95
CA ASP A 424 -34.95 10.93 3.10
C ASP A 424 -36.04 12.03 3.12
N ASN A 425 -36.86 12.17 2.08
CA ASN A 425 -38.06 12.99 2.14
C ASN A 425 -39.08 12.36 3.09
N GLY A 426 -39.24 12.93 4.28
CA GLY A 426 -40.33 12.57 5.19
C GLY A 426 -41.68 12.83 4.51
N ARG A 427 -42.50 11.78 4.36
CA ARG A 427 -43.85 11.87 3.75
C ARG A 427 -44.99 12.03 4.77
N ASP A 428 -44.67 12.05 6.07
CA ASP A 428 -45.66 12.14 7.14
C ASP A 428 -46.38 13.50 7.19
N LYS A 429 -45.70 14.56 6.74
CA LYS A 429 -46.26 15.91 6.56
C LYS A 429 -45.66 16.57 5.33
N PRO A 430 -46.42 17.44 4.65
CA PRO A 430 -45.94 18.07 3.42
C PRO A 430 -44.87 19.13 3.71
N TYR A 431 -43.84 19.19 2.85
CA TYR A 431 -42.78 20.20 2.81
C TYR A 431 -41.96 20.33 4.10
N VAL A 432 -41.68 19.20 4.76
CA VAL A 432 -40.86 19.13 5.98
C VAL A 432 -39.37 19.09 5.60
N PRO A 433 -38.48 19.75 6.37
CA PRO A 433 -37.04 19.63 6.15
C PRO A 433 -36.55 18.21 6.44
N SER A 434 -35.61 17.73 5.62
CA SER A 434 -34.89 16.48 5.82
C SER A 434 -33.39 16.72 6.07
N PRO A 435 -32.66 15.74 6.65
CA PRO A 435 -31.20 15.79 6.71
C PRO A 435 -30.54 16.11 5.37
N THR A 436 -31.03 15.55 4.27
CA THR A 436 -30.56 15.83 2.90
C THR A 436 -30.81 17.28 2.48
N ALA A 437 -32.00 17.83 2.76
CA ALA A 437 -32.27 19.22 2.45
C ALA A 437 -31.38 20.18 3.28
N VAL A 438 -31.12 19.85 4.56
CA VAL A 438 -30.25 20.64 5.44
C VAL A 438 -28.79 20.58 4.96
N SER A 439 -28.31 19.43 4.47
CA SER A 439 -26.94 19.25 3.99
C SER A 439 -26.62 20.09 2.74
N PHE A 440 -27.63 20.53 2.00
CA PHE A 440 -27.50 21.52 0.93
C PHE A 440 -27.18 22.94 1.42
N THR A 441 -27.17 23.17 2.73
CA THR A 441 -26.96 24.48 3.36
C THR A 441 -25.81 24.46 4.38
N ASN A 442 -25.49 25.61 4.96
CA ASN A 442 -24.46 25.72 6.00
C ASN A 442 -24.93 25.36 7.41
N GLY A 443 -26.22 25.04 7.61
CA GLY A 443 -26.75 24.77 8.94
C GLY A 443 -26.71 23.28 9.31
N THR A 444 -27.14 22.99 10.54
CA THR A 444 -27.06 21.66 11.15
C THR A 444 -28.28 21.38 12.02
N GLY A 445 -28.69 20.12 12.09
CA GLY A 445 -29.84 19.69 12.88
C GLY A 445 -31.18 19.87 12.16
N PRO A 446 -32.29 19.49 12.81
CA PRO A 446 -33.60 19.35 12.15
C PRO A 446 -34.21 20.68 11.67
N GLU A 447 -33.93 21.79 12.35
CA GLU A 447 -34.37 23.13 11.97
C GLU A 447 -33.26 23.93 11.24
N GLY A 448 -32.15 23.26 10.92
CA GLY A 448 -30.91 23.88 10.44
C GLY A 448 -30.91 24.28 8.97
N TYR A 449 -32.05 24.25 8.27
CA TYR A 449 -32.09 24.74 6.89
C TYR A 449 -31.89 26.26 6.88
N THR A 450 -30.82 26.72 6.23
CA THR A 450 -30.49 28.15 6.14
C THR A 450 -30.71 28.66 4.72
N LYS A 451 -29.65 28.76 3.92
CA LYS A 451 -29.71 29.17 2.50
C LYS A 451 -29.06 28.09 1.65
N LEU A 452 -29.67 27.77 0.51
CA LEU A 452 -29.11 26.85 -0.46
C LEU A 452 -27.71 27.31 -0.90
N ASP A 453 -26.72 26.45 -0.73
CA ASP A 453 -25.34 26.68 -1.13
C ASP A 453 -24.98 25.73 -2.29
N PRO A 454 -24.80 26.24 -3.52
CA PRO A 454 -24.49 25.40 -4.67
C PRO A 454 -23.24 24.54 -4.49
N ALA A 455 -22.23 25.01 -3.77
CA ALA A 455 -21.02 24.22 -3.55
C ALA A 455 -21.29 23.00 -2.65
N ARG A 456 -22.22 23.13 -1.70
CA ARG A 456 -22.65 22.01 -0.85
C ARG A 456 -23.56 21.05 -1.58
N VAL A 457 -24.51 21.55 -2.36
CA VAL A 457 -25.35 20.71 -3.24
C VAL A 457 -24.46 19.86 -4.15
N ALA A 458 -23.44 20.45 -4.78
CA ALA A 458 -22.49 19.73 -5.62
C ALA A 458 -21.73 18.63 -4.86
N ASN A 459 -21.26 18.91 -3.64
CA ASN A 459 -20.56 17.92 -2.82
C ASN A 459 -21.48 16.78 -2.37
N VAL A 460 -22.72 17.09 -1.96
CA VAL A 460 -23.70 16.08 -1.50
C VAL A 460 -24.10 15.16 -2.65
N LEU A 461 -24.34 15.72 -3.85
CA LEU A 461 -24.59 14.93 -5.05
C LEU A 461 -23.40 14.02 -5.38
N ALA A 462 -22.20 14.60 -5.49
CA ALA A 462 -21.00 13.85 -5.83
C ALA A 462 -20.68 12.74 -4.82
N GLU A 463 -20.93 12.98 -3.53
CA GLU A 463 -20.77 11.98 -2.47
C GLU A 463 -21.82 10.87 -2.57
N SER A 464 -23.09 11.24 -2.82
CA SER A 464 -24.15 10.26 -3.07
C SER A 464 -23.85 9.39 -4.28
N ASP A 465 -23.44 9.99 -5.39
CA ASP A 465 -23.14 9.27 -6.63
C ASP A 465 -21.89 8.40 -6.48
N ALA A 466 -20.87 8.87 -5.76
CA ALA A 466 -19.70 8.05 -5.47
C ALA A 466 -20.01 6.80 -4.63
N SER A 467 -21.03 6.85 -3.77
CA SER A 467 -21.43 5.71 -2.94
C SER A 467 -22.60 4.88 -3.48
N ASN A 468 -23.50 5.45 -4.28
CA ASN A 468 -24.75 4.80 -4.70
C ASN A 468 -24.92 4.70 -6.22
N LEU A 469 -24.04 5.30 -7.02
CA LEU A 469 -24.01 5.21 -8.48
C LEU A 469 -22.76 4.47 -8.94
N LEU A 470 -21.57 5.02 -8.67
CA LEU A 470 -20.29 4.51 -9.19
C LEU A 470 -20.01 3.02 -8.88
N PRO A 471 -20.38 2.44 -7.72
CA PRO A 471 -20.20 1.01 -7.48
C PRO A 471 -20.95 0.12 -8.49
N TYR A 472 -22.08 0.61 -9.02
CA TYR A 472 -22.92 -0.12 -9.97
C TYR A 472 -22.44 0.00 -11.41
N LEU A 473 -21.42 0.83 -11.67
CA LEU A 473 -20.72 0.86 -12.96
C LEU A 473 -19.56 -0.15 -13.01
N VAL A 474 -19.43 -1.01 -12.00
CA VAL A 474 -18.45 -2.10 -11.95
C VAL A 474 -19.18 -3.43 -11.74
N GLY A 475 -19.19 -4.28 -12.77
CA GLY A 475 -19.91 -5.55 -12.79
C GLY A 475 -18.96 -6.74 -12.70
N THR A 476 -18.97 -7.62 -13.69
CA THR A 476 -18.11 -8.82 -13.76
C THR A 476 -17.01 -8.75 -14.80
N GLU A 477 -16.95 -7.71 -15.63
CA GLU A 477 -16.00 -7.64 -16.73
C GLU A 477 -14.59 -7.27 -16.20
N PRO A 478 -13.55 -8.07 -16.55
CA PRO A 478 -12.18 -7.80 -16.13
C PRO A 478 -11.55 -6.69 -16.99
N ILE A 479 -10.96 -5.70 -16.31
CA ILE A 479 -10.15 -4.64 -16.90
C ILE A 479 -8.67 -4.83 -16.58
N LEU A 480 -7.82 -4.36 -17.50
CA LEU A 480 -6.38 -4.35 -17.34
C LEU A 480 -5.94 -3.41 -16.21
N ALA A 481 -5.09 -3.93 -15.33
CA ALA A 481 -4.41 -3.16 -14.29
C ALA A 481 -2.89 -3.42 -14.31
N HIS A 482 -2.10 -2.43 -13.91
CA HIS A 482 -0.67 -2.59 -13.63
C HIS A 482 -0.47 -2.84 -12.15
N GLN A 483 0.17 -3.95 -11.81
CA GLN A 483 0.55 -4.30 -10.45
C GLN A 483 2.02 -3.95 -10.21
N TYR A 484 2.26 -3.11 -9.20
CA TYR A 484 3.58 -2.79 -8.69
C TYR A 484 3.75 -3.48 -7.33
N LEU A 485 4.43 -4.63 -7.32
CA LEU A 485 4.74 -5.36 -6.09
C LEU A 485 5.64 -4.52 -5.19
N ASP A 486 5.35 -4.49 -3.89
CA ASP A 486 6.24 -3.89 -2.90
C ASP A 486 7.63 -4.54 -2.98
N ARG A 487 8.67 -3.77 -2.68
CA ARG A 487 10.05 -4.25 -2.70
C ARG A 487 10.59 -4.30 -1.28
N THR A 488 11.08 -5.46 -0.89
CA THR A 488 11.85 -5.62 0.34
C THR A 488 13.23 -5.01 0.15
N VAL A 489 13.55 -4.01 0.96
CA VAL A 489 14.87 -3.37 1.01
C VAL A 489 15.50 -3.63 2.36
N ALA A 490 16.76 -4.06 2.33
CA ALA A 490 17.57 -4.23 3.53
C ALA A 490 18.39 -2.95 3.76
N TYR A 491 18.15 -2.28 4.88
CA TYR A 491 18.96 -1.16 5.33
C TYR A 491 19.99 -1.67 6.33
N THR A 492 21.26 -1.37 6.06
CA THR A 492 22.34 -1.66 7.00
C THR A 492 22.62 -0.42 7.84
N GLN A 493 22.41 -0.53 9.14
CA GLN A 493 22.80 0.48 10.11
C GLN A 493 24.05 0.00 10.84
N ILE A 494 25.07 0.85 10.87
CA ILE A 494 26.33 0.61 11.57
C ILE A 494 26.53 1.77 12.53
N ASP A 495 26.71 1.48 13.82
CA ASP A 495 27.13 2.48 14.76
C ASP A 495 28.63 2.76 14.55
N PRO A 496 29.01 3.96 14.07
CA PRO A 496 30.39 4.28 13.75
C PRO A 496 31.29 4.25 14.99
N TRP A 497 30.76 4.57 16.17
CA TRP A 497 31.55 4.60 17.40
C TRP A 497 31.87 3.20 17.90
N ILE A 498 30.89 2.30 17.85
CA ILE A 498 31.10 0.90 18.24
C ILE A 498 32.05 0.22 17.24
N LEU A 499 31.89 0.48 15.93
CA LEU A 499 32.80 -0.05 14.92
C LEU A 499 34.23 0.45 15.12
N LEU A 500 34.41 1.75 15.37
CA LEU A 500 35.74 2.35 15.57
C LEU A 500 36.40 1.83 16.85
N ALA A 501 35.64 1.70 17.94
CA ALA A 501 36.13 1.08 19.18
C ALA A 501 36.55 -0.37 18.95
N PHE A 502 35.75 -1.15 18.22
CA PHE A 502 36.06 -2.54 17.88
C PHE A 502 37.33 -2.66 17.04
N ILE A 503 37.46 -1.88 15.95
CA ILE A 503 38.68 -1.83 15.12
C ILE A 503 39.89 -1.43 15.97
N GLY A 504 39.73 -0.43 16.85
CA GLY A 504 40.78 0.01 17.77
C GLY A 504 41.25 -1.11 18.70
N ILE A 505 40.32 -1.86 19.31
CA ILE A 505 40.64 -3.01 20.17
C ILE A 505 41.41 -4.07 19.38
N VAL A 506 40.91 -4.45 18.19
CA VAL A 506 41.58 -5.46 17.34
C VAL A 506 43.00 -5.02 16.96
N LEU A 507 43.17 -3.75 16.62
CA LEU A 507 44.48 -3.18 16.28
C LEU A 507 45.42 -3.22 17.49
N VAL A 508 44.97 -2.80 18.67
CA VAL A 508 45.76 -2.84 19.90
C VAL A 508 46.17 -4.28 20.24
N PHE A 509 45.23 -5.24 20.20
CA PHE A 509 45.55 -6.64 20.43
C PHE A 509 46.48 -7.24 19.37
N GLY A 510 46.36 -6.82 18.11
CA GLY A 510 47.28 -7.19 17.04
C GLY A 510 48.71 -6.67 17.29
N VAL A 511 48.84 -5.40 17.67
CA VAL A 511 50.14 -4.78 18.01
C VAL A 511 50.75 -5.40 19.27
N LEU A 512 49.94 -5.66 20.30
CA LEU A 512 50.41 -6.40 21.47
C LEU A 512 50.84 -7.81 21.06
N GLY A 513 50.07 -8.51 20.23
CA GLY A 513 50.41 -9.83 19.71
C GLY A 513 51.78 -9.87 19.02
N THR A 514 52.12 -8.86 18.22
CA THR A 514 53.44 -8.77 17.55
C THR A 514 54.58 -8.41 18.50
N MET A 515 54.34 -7.54 19.48
CA MET A 515 55.31 -7.16 20.50
C MET A 515 55.57 -8.29 21.53
N PHE A 516 54.56 -9.10 21.85
CA PHE A 516 54.64 -10.19 22.83
C PHE A 516 55.10 -11.52 22.22
N VAL A 517 55.79 -11.54 21.08
CA VAL A 517 56.42 -12.77 20.56
C VAL A 517 57.80 -12.97 21.21
N PRO A 518 57.94 -13.89 22.19
CA PRO A 518 59.21 -14.07 22.89
C PRO A 518 60.27 -14.66 21.96
N THR A 519 61.53 -14.23 22.09
CA THR A 519 62.66 -15.02 21.57
C THR A 519 62.84 -16.29 22.43
N LEU A 520 63.41 -17.36 21.86
CA LEU A 520 63.57 -18.61 22.60
C LEU A 520 64.55 -18.46 23.77
N PRO A 521 64.48 -19.33 24.81
CA PRO A 521 65.45 -19.33 25.90
C PRO A 521 66.88 -19.48 25.35
N LEU A 522 67.89 -18.98 26.07
CA LEU A 522 69.31 -18.98 25.65
C LEU A 522 69.63 -18.11 24.42
N GLY A 523 68.75 -17.17 24.06
CA GLY A 523 68.98 -16.25 22.93
C GLY A 523 68.87 -16.91 21.55
N LEU A 524 68.31 -18.12 21.48
CA LEU A 524 68.17 -18.86 20.23
C LEU A 524 67.22 -18.14 19.25
N PRO A 525 67.53 -18.15 17.94
CA PRO A 525 66.65 -17.55 16.92
C PRO A 525 65.31 -18.28 16.88
N ARG A 526 64.24 -17.58 16.52
CA ARG A 526 62.90 -18.17 16.34
C ARG A 526 62.99 -19.29 15.30
N ARG A 527 62.42 -20.45 15.60
CA ARG A 527 62.46 -21.64 14.73
C ARG A 527 61.07 -22.22 14.53
N ASN A 528 60.77 -22.56 13.27
CA ASN A 528 59.57 -23.30 12.91
C ASN A 528 59.77 -24.80 13.17
N PHE A 529 58.68 -25.56 13.24
CA PHE A 529 58.68 -27.03 13.31
C PHE A 529 59.01 -27.68 11.95
N GLY A 530 60.03 -27.17 11.27
CA GLY A 530 60.59 -27.79 10.07
C GLY A 530 61.54 -28.94 10.43
N THR A 531 61.77 -29.84 9.48
CA THR A 531 62.67 -31.00 9.60
C THR A 531 64.08 -30.64 10.06
N ALA A 532 64.58 -29.45 9.68
CA ALA A 532 65.88 -28.92 10.11
C ALA A 532 65.97 -28.60 11.62
N SER A 533 64.85 -28.25 12.27
CA SER A 533 64.83 -27.94 13.70
C SER A 533 64.88 -29.18 14.58
N PHE A 534 64.40 -30.32 14.08
CA PHE A 534 64.44 -31.62 14.78
C PHE A 534 65.86 -32.17 14.96
N VAL A 535 66.82 -31.76 14.12
CA VAL A 535 68.23 -32.23 14.17
C VAL A 535 68.93 -31.86 15.48
N MET A 536 68.46 -30.82 16.18
CA MET A 536 69.05 -30.34 17.44
C MET A 536 68.45 -31.00 18.69
N LEU A 537 67.45 -31.86 18.52
CA LEU A 537 66.85 -32.64 19.59
C LEU A 537 67.60 -33.98 19.71
N ARG A 538 68.14 -34.28 20.90
CA ARG A 538 68.67 -35.61 21.24
C ARG A 538 67.60 -36.37 22.02
N GLY A 539 67.07 -37.45 21.45
CA GLY A 539 66.18 -38.35 22.20
C GLY A 539 66.95 -39.49 22.85
N GLU A 540 66.58 -39.86 24.08
CA GLU A 540 66.98 -41.17 24.60
C GLU A 540 66.25 -42.26 23.80
N GLY A 541 67.00 -43.07 23.05
CA GLY A 541 66.48 -44.14 22.21
C GLY A 541 66.23 -43.78 20.74
N LEU A 542 66.54 -42.55 20.31
CA LEU A 542 66.56 -42.20 18.88
C LEU A 542 67.96 -42.51 18.30
N PRO A 543 68.08 -43.33 17.24
CA PRO A 543 69.37 -43.66 16.67
C PRO A 543 70.05 -42.40 16.08
N PRO A 544 71.37 -42.23 16.21
CA PRO A 544 72.08 -41.18 15.50
C PRO A 544 71.83 -41.35 13.99
N ARG A 545 71.58 -40.25 13.28
CA ARG A 545 71.11 -40.16 11.87
C ARG A 545 72.03 -40.76 10.80
N LYS A 546 72.88 -41.72 11.15
CA LYS A 546 73.61 -42.54 10.20
C LYS A 546 73.32 -43.99 10.58
N VAL A 547 72.32 -44.60 9.92
CA VAL A 547 72.45 -45.86 9.16
C VAL A 547 71.10 -46.54 8.84
N ASP A 548 69.99 -46.28 9.55
CA ASP A 548 68.76 -47.07 9.29
C ASP A 548 67.68 -46.32 8.51
N ALA A 549 67.48 -46.71 7.24
CA ALA A 549 66.41 -46.24 6.37
C ALA A 549 65.08 -47.03 6.53
N SER A 550 64.95 -47.91 7.54
CA SER A 550 63.77 -48.79 7.68
C SER A 550 62.51 -48.11 8.20
N TRP A 551 62.57 -46.81 8.50
CA TRP A 551 61.48 -46.06 9.15
C TRP A 551 60.59 -45.31 8.15
N GLU A 552 60.97 -45.23 6.88
CA GLU A 552 60.25 -44.46 5.86
C GLU A 552 58.95 -45.13 5.37
N GLY A 553 58.64 -46.34 5.83
CA GLY A 553 57.46 -47.11 5.42
C GLY A 553 56.61 -47.69 6.56
N GLU A 554 56.89 -47.37 7.84
CA GLU A 554 56.07 -47.83 8.97
C GLU A 554 54.84 -46.92 9.17
N GLU A 555 53.70 -47.51 9.55
CA GLU A 555 52.47 -46.76 9.84
C GLU A 555 52.65 -45.87 11.08
N LEU A 556 52.07 -44.68 11.05
CA LEU A 556 52.29 -43.62 12.05
C LEU A 556 51.88 -44.04 13.48
N GLU A 557 50.89 -44.93 13.60
CA GLU A 557 50.39 -45.45 14.89
C GLU A 557 51.40 -46.38 15.58
N ASP A 558 52.09 -47.23 14.81
CA ASP A 558 53.11 -48.15 15.34
C ASP A 558 54.36 -47.38 15.80
N LEU A 559 54.74 -46.32 15.07
CA LEU A 559 55.80 -45.41 15.46
C LEU A 559 55.45 -44.62 16.73
N GLU A 560 54.21 -44.17 16.88
CA GLU A 560 53.74 -43.50 18.09
C GLU A 560 53.76 -44.44 19.30
N GLN A 561 53.34 -45.69 19.13
CA GLN A 561 53.34 -46.69 20.22
C GLN A 561 54.76 -47.05 20.68
N ARG A 562 55.72 -47.11 19.75
CA ARG A 562 57.12 -47.49 20.03
C ARG A 562 57.98 -46.33 20.52
N LEU A 563 57.81 -45.12 19.96
CA LEU A 563 58.64 -43.96 20.26
C LEU A 563 57.94 -42.90 21.12
N GLY A 564 56.62 -42.99 21.35
CA GLY A 564 55.87 -41.97 22.09
C GLY A 564 56.39 -41.69 23.51
N ASN A 565 56.89 -42.72 24.19
CA ASN A 565 57.48 -42.59 25.53
C ASN A 565 58.96 -42.15 25.52
N SER A 566 59.59 -42.07 24.35
CA SER A 566 60.96 -41.56 24.22
C SER A 566 61.00 -40.09 24.62
N ARG A 567 62.02 -39.70 25.39
CA ARG A 567 62.14 -38.33 25.88
C ARG A 567 63.16 -37.56 25.06
N LEU A 568 62.72 -36.43 24.54
CA LEU A 568 63.50 -35.49 23.76
C LEU A 568 64.20 -34.49 24.68
N ARG A 569 65.49 -34.26 24.40
CA ARG A 569 66.36 -33.30 25.07
C ARG A 569 66.87 -32.28 24.07
N PHE A 570 67.07 -31.06 24.56
CA PHE A 570 67.80 -30.04 23.82
C PHE A 570 69.31 -30.32 23.92
N GLY A 571 69.97 -30.57 22.79
CA GLY A 571 71.43 -30.68 22.75
C GLY A 571 72.06 -29.29 22.78
N VAL A 572 72.90 -29.02 23.78
CA VAL A 572 73.87 -27.91 23.70
C VAL A 572 75.11 -28.42 22.98
#